data_AF-A0A931RTX3-F1
#
_entry.id   AF-A0A931RTX3-F1
#
_cell.length_a   1.000
_cell.length_b   1.000
_cell.length_c   1.000
_cell.angle_alpha   90.00
_cell.angle_beta   90.00
_cell.angle_gamma   90.00
#
_symmetry.space_group_name_H-M   'P 1'
#
loop_
_entity.id
_entity.type
_entity.pdbx_description
1 polymer ?
#
loop_
_entity_poly.entity_id
_entity_poly.type
_entity_poly.pdbx_seq_one_letter_code
_entity_poly.pdbx_strand_id
1 'polypeptide(L)'
;MSVIFFGVLLAAFLALLNFNTLSPGQQEAVLMFISEKGERRMFQGEVIKDMTVLQALVASSRAGQIKLEYSIDSENHVVIDSLNGYARARDERLTFYLNGLQVSMSDISSTFIMAGDKIEVRLE
;
A
#
# COMPACT_ATOMS: atom_id res chain seq x y z
N MET A 1 -4.53 -35.78 43.88
CA MET A 1 -4.70 -34.31 43.87
C MET A 1 -3.68 -33.64 42.94
N SER A 2 -3.50 -34.11 41.70
CA SER A 2 -2.39 -33.63 40.83
C SER A 2 -2.79 -33.25 39.40
N VAL A 3 -4.03 -33.48 38.98
CA VAL A 3 -4.48 -33.20 37.60
C VAL A 3 -5.04 -31.78 37.44
N ILE A 4 -5.56 -31.19 38.53
CA ILE A 4 -6.16 -29.84 38.50
C ILE A 4 -5.10 -28.75 38.34
N PHE A 5 -3.89 -28.95 38.88
CA PHE A 5 -2.81 -27.97 38.78
C PHE A 5 -2.29 -27.81 37.34
N PHE A 6 -2.28 -28.89 36.55
CA PHE A 6 -1.80 -28.85 35.16
C PHE A 6 -2.75 -28.07 34.24
N GLY A 7 -4.06 -28.17 34.47
CA GLY A 7 -5.06 -27.45 33.67
C GLY A 7 -5.02 -25.93 33.89
N VAL A 8 -4.82 -25.48 35.14
CA VAL A 8 -4.72 -24.04 35.46
C VAL A 8 -3.43 -23.44 34.92
N LEU A 9 -2.31 -24.18 34.99
CA LEU A 9 -1.03 -23.71 34.46
C LEU A 9 -1.04 -23.63 32.93
N LEU A 10 -1.71 -24.57 32.25
CA LEU A 10 -1.88 -24.54 30.79
C LEU A 10 -2.81 -23.40 30.35
N ALA A 11 -3.89 -23.15 31.08
CA ALA A 11 -4.78 -22.02 30.81
C ALA A 11 -4.08 -20.67 31.03
N ALA A 12 -3.26 -20.55 32.08
CA ALA A 12 -2.44 -19.36 32.33
C ALA A 12 -1.34 -19.17 31.25
N PHE A 13 -0.74 -20.26 30.78
CA PHE A 13 0.24 -20.23 29.69
C PHE A 13 -0.40 -19.85 28.35
N LEU A 14 -1.60 -20.36 28.04
CA LEU A 14 -2.37 -19.98 26.85
C LEU A 14 -2.87 -18.52 26.94
N ALA A 15 -3.26 -18.06 28.13
CA ALA A 15 -3.59 -16.65 28.36
C ALA A 15 -2.36 -15.75 28.15
N LEU A 16 -1.18 -16.14 28.65
CA LEU A 16 0.08 -15.43 28.42
C LEU A 16 0.50 -15.37 26.94
N LEU A 17 0.19 -16.41 26.14
CA LEU A 17 0.38 -16.37 24.69
C LEU A 17 -0.60 -15.42 23.97
N ASN A 18 -1.75 -15.11 24.57
CA ASN A 18 -2.76 -14.20 24.02
C ASN A 18 -2.52 -12.72 24.37
N PHE A 19 -1.51 -12.39 25.18
CA PHE A 19 -1.17 -11.01 25.53
C PHE A 19 0.08 -10.54 24.79
N ASN A 20 -0.06 -10.29 23.48
CA ASN A 20 0.69 -9.21 22.81
C ASN A 20 0.27 -8.92 21.35
N THR A 21 -1.02 -9.05 21.01
CA THR A 21 -1.54 -8.26 19.89
C THR A 21 -1.84 -6.84 20.39
N LEU A 22 -0.81 -6.17 20.90
CA LEU A 22 -0.72 -4.73 20.74
C LEU A 22 -0.73 -4.53 19.23
N SER A 23 -1.86 -4.12 18.64
CA SER A 23 -1.87 -3.67 17.25
C SER A 23 -0.77 -2.62 17.13
N PRO A 24 0.36 -2.92 16.48
CA PRO A 24 1.38 -1.91 16.28
C PRO A 24 0.67 -0.85 15.46
N GLY A 25 0.66 0.39 15.95
CA GLY A 25 -0.07 1.50 15.32
C GLY A 25 0.12 1.43 13.81
N GLN A 26 -1.00 1.27 13.08
CA GLN A 26 -1.06 0.77 11.70
C GLN A 26 0.15 1.21 10.88
N GLN A 27 1.20 0.39 10.78
CA GLN A 27 2.41 0.74 10.02
C GLN A 27 2.19 0.58 8.52
N GLU A 28 0.95 0.64 8.06
CA GLU A 28 0.55 0.26 6.72
C GLU A 28 -0.18 1.41 6.05
N ALA A 29 0.01 1.55 4.75
CA ALA A 29 -0.78 2.40 3.88
C ALA A 29 -1.69 1.54 3.00
N VAL A 30 -2.74 2.17 2.49
CA VAL A 30 -3.69 1.53 1.59
C VAL A 30 -3.48 2.07 0.18
N LEU A 31 -3.26 1.18 -0.79
CA LEU A 31 -3.27 1.49 -2.21
C LEU A 31 -4.58 1.02 -2.83
N MET A 32 -5.31 1.93 -3.46
CA MET A 32 -6.59 1.66 -4.10
C MET A 32 -6.53 1.97 -5.58
N PHE A 33 -6.84 0.98 -6.40
CA PHE A 33 -7.07 1.14 -7.84
C PHE A 33 -8.56 1.26 -8.11
N ILE A 34 -8.94 2.27 -8.88
CA ILE A 34 -10.32 2.53 -9.29
C ILE A 34 -10.34 2.59 -10.82
N SER A 35 -11.07 1.68 -11.45
CA SER A 35 -11.29 1.70 -12.90
C SER A 35 -12.36 2.72 -13.31
N GLU A 36 -12.43 3.04 -14.61
CA GLU A 36 -13.50 3.87 -15.19
C GLU A 36 -14.91 3.33 -14.88
N LYS A 37 -15.06 2.01 -14.78
CA LYS A 37 -16.32 1.34 -14.45
C LYS A 37 -16.63 1.36 -12.95
N GLY A 38 -15.77 1.98 -12.14
CA GLY A 38 -15.89 2.05 -10.68
C GLY A 38 -15.45 0.78 -9.95
N GLU A 39 -14.89 -0.22 -10.64
CA GLU A 39 -14.33 -1.41 -9.99
C GLU A 39 -13.12 -1.01 -9.13
N ARG A 40 -13.08 -1.51 -7.90
CA ARG A 40 -12.04 -1.16 -6.92
C ARG A 40 -11.20 -2.36 -6.56
N ARG A 41 -9.87 -2.18 -6.53
CA ARG A 41 -8.93 -3.14 -5.97
C ARG A 41 -8.10 -2.46 -4.88
N MET A 42 -8.08 -3.05 -3.69
CA MET A 42 -7.39 -2.48 -2.54
C MET A 42 -6.24 -3.39 -2.13
N PHE A 43 -5.11 -2.78 -1.78
CA PHE A 43 -3.94 -3.44 -1.25
C PHE A 43 -3.47 -2.69 0.00
N GLN A 44 -2.98 -3.46 0.96
CA GLN A 44 -2.41 -2.94 2.19
C GLN A 44 -0.96 -3.40 2.26
N GLY A 45 -0.08 -2.50 2.67
CA GLY A 45 1.35 -2.78 2.74
C GLY A 45 2.05 -1.89 3.74
N GLU A 46 3.11 -2.43 4.35
CA GLU A 46 3.94 -1.76 5.34
C GLU A 46 4.61 -0.50 4.74
N VAL A 47 4.63 0.57 5.52
CA VAL A 47 5.26 1.86 5.21
C VAL A 47 6.52 1.97 6.04
N ILE A 48 7.64 2.15 5.36
CA ILE A 48 8.92 2.46 5.99
C ILE A 48 9.13 3.98 6.06
N LYS A 49 10.10 4.40 6.86
CA LYS A 49 10.46 5.81 6.99
C LYS A 49 10.86 6.40 5.62
N ASP A 50 10.41 7.62 5.36
CA ASP A 50 10.72 8.40 4.15
C ASP A 50 10.27 7.72 2.84
N MET A 51 9.25 6.85 2.93
CA MET A 51 8.66 6.17 1.78
C MET A 51 7.84 7.14 0.94
N THR A 52 7.96 7.08 -0.39
CA THR A 52 7.19 7.92 -1.32
C THR A 52 6.06 7.17 -2.00
N VAL A 53 5.14 7.90 -2.64
CA VAL A 53 4.05 7.31 -3.45
C VAL A 53 4.62 6.36 -4.51
N LEU A 54 5.68 6.74 -5.21
CA LEU A 54 6.35 5.86 -6.18
C LEU A 54 6.89 4.59 -5.55
N GLN A 55 7.55 4.70 -4.39
CA GLN A 55 8.11 3.54 -3.70
C GLN A 55 7.01 2.58 -3.25
N ALA A 56 5.82 3.07 -2.89
CA ALA A 56 4.66 2.23 -2.61
C ALA A 56 4.16 1.48 -3.84
N LEU A 57 4.07 2.14 -5.00
CA LEU A 57 3.73 1.47 -6.26
C LEU A 57 4.77 0.39 -6.61
N VAL A 58 6.07 0.69 -6.45
CA VAL A 58 7.14 -0.27 -6.68
C VAL A 58 7.06 -1.46 -5.71
N ALA A 59 6.80 -1.20 -4.43
CA ALA A 59 6.65 -2.25 -3.41
C ALA A 59 5.45 -3.16 -3.72
N SER A 60 4.28 -2.58 -4.02
CA SER A 60 3.10 -3.34 -4.45
C SER A 60 3.36 -4.13 -5.72
N SER A 61 4.14 -3.60 -6.66
CA SER A 61 4.49 -4.35 -7.88
C SER A 61 5.40 -5.54 -7.58
N ARG A 62 6.42 -5.37 -6.73
CA ARG A 62 7.31 -6.44 -6.27
C ARG A 62 6.57 -7.52 -5.48
N ALA A 63 5.52 -7.15 -4.74
CA ALA A 63 4.63 -8.07 -4.05
C ALA A 63 3.65 -8.80 -4.99
N GLY A 64 3.66 -8.50 -6.29
CA GLY A 64 2.76 -9.11 -7.28
C GLY A 64 1.31 -8.60 -7.22
N GLN A 65 1.06 -7.53 -6.46
CA GLN A 65 -0.27 -6.93 -6.33
C GLN A 65 -0.66 -6.16 -7.58
N ILE A 66 0.33 -5.50 -8.21
CA ILE A 66 0.16 -4.71 -9.43
C ILE A 66 1.29 -4.97 -10.43
N LYS A 67 1.05 -4.60 -11.69
CA LYS A 67 2.11 -4.51 -12.71
C LYS A 67 2.44 -3.05 -12.93
N LEU A 68 3.68 -2.64 -12.66
CA LEU A 68 4.13 -1.27 -12.83
C LEU A 68 5.28 -1.23 -13.83
N GLU A 69 5.16 -0.39 -14.85
CA GLU A 69 6.22 -0.03 -15.79
C GLU A 69 6.39 1.49 -15.73
N TYR A 70 7.62 1.93 -15.48
CA TYR A 70 7.94 3.35 -15.38
C TYR A 70 9.35 3.63 -15.90
N SER A 71 9.54 4.87 -16.35
CA SER A 71 10.79 5.40 -16.86
C SER A 71 11.11 6.74 -16.20
N ILE A 72 12.33 7.23 -16.45
CA ILE A 72 12.77 8.56 -16.04
C ILE A 72 13.01 9.34 -17.33
N ASP A 73 12.41 10.52 -17.45
CA ASP A 73 12.55 11.36 -18.62
C ASP A 73 13.85 12.18 -18.61
N SER A 74 14.06 13.00 -19.65
CA SER A 74 15.26 13.86 -19.79
C SER A 74 15.35 14.96 -18.72
N GLU A 75 14.25 15.28 -18.04
CA GLU A 75 14.18 16.27 -16.96
C GLU A 75 14.30 15.60 -15.58
N ASN A 76 14.59 14.30 -15.54
CA ASN A 76 14.69 13.50 -14.33
C ASN A 76 13.35 13.38 -13.57
N HIS A 77 12.22 13.50 -14.26
CA HIS A 77 10.91 13.21 -13.73
C HIS A 77 10.51 11.76 -13.99
N VAL A 78 9.74 11.20 -13.06
CA VAL A 78 9.21 9.84 -13.20
C VAL A 78 7.98 9.85 -14.09
N VAL A 79 7.97 8.95 -15.06
CA VAL A 79 6.87 8.73 -15.99
C VAL A 79 6.35 7.31 -15.82
N ILE A 80 5.07 7.14 -15.51
CA ILE A 80 4.41 5.83 -15.52
C ILE A 80 4.04 5.48 -16.96
N ASP A 81 4.69 4.46 -17.50
CA ASP A 81 4.48 3.96 -18.86
C ASP A 81 3.24 3.05 -18.91
N SER A 82 3.13 2.14 -17.94
CA SER A 82 1.96 1.29 -17.76
C SER A 82 1.73 0.92 -16.29
N LEU A 83 0.45 0.78 -15.93
CA LEU A 83 0.02 0.33 -14.63
C LEU A 83 -1.15 -0.65 -14.79
N ASN A 84 -0.97 -1.90 -14.39
CA ASN A 84 -1.90 -3.02 -14.61
C ASN A 84 -2.31 -3.24 -16.08
N GLY A 85 -1.46 -2.83 -17.03
CA GLY A 85 -1.73 -2.92 -18.47
C GLY A 85 -2.48 -1.72 -19.04
N TYR A 86 -2.90 -0.77 -18.20
CA TYR A 86 -3.36 0.55 -18.62
C TYR A 86 -2.13 1.39 -18.96
N ALA A 87 -2.06 1.91 -20.18
CA ALA A 87 -0.87 2.57 -20.71
C ALA A 87 -1.16 4.01 -21.09
N ARG A 88 -0.21 4.90 -20.83
CA ARG A 88 -0.33 6.34 -21.18
C ARG A 88 -0.64 6.58 -22.66
N ALA A 89 -0.21 5.66 -23.53
CA ALA A 89 -0.45 5.72 -24.98
C ALA A 89 -1.91 5.40 -25.39
N ARG A 90 -2.77 4.93 -24.48
CA ARG A 90 -4.16 4.53 -24.76
C ARG A 90 -5.21 5.60 -24.46
N ASP A 91 -4.80 6.85 -24.22
CA ASP A 91 -5.70 7.97 -23.88
C ASP A 91 -6.39 7.86 -22.51
N GLU A 92 -6.09 6.81 -21.74
CA GLU A 92 -6.53 6.63 -20.35
C GLU A 92 -5.63 7.44 -19.41
N ARG A 93 -6.21 8.41 -18.69
CA ARG A 93 -5.44 9.26 -17.76
C ARG A 93 -5.39 8.59 -16.40
N LEU A 94 -4.18 8.18 -16.02
CA LEU A 94 -3.89 7.78 -14.63
C LEU A 94 -3.81 9.04 -13.77
N THR A 95 -4.78 9.20 -12.87
CA THR A 95 -4.79 10.28 -11.88
C THR A 95 -4.48 9.73 -10.50
N PHE A 96 -3.50 10.32 -9.82
CA PHE A 96 -3.04 9.91 -8.50
C PHE A 96 -3.65 10.81 -7.42
N TYR A 97 -4.03 10.21 -6.30
CA TYR A 97 -4.49 10.91 -5.12
C TYR A 97 -3.80 10.37 -3.87
N LEU A 98 -3.48 11.25 -2.94
CA LEU A 98 -3.05 10.92 -1.59
C LEU A 98 -4.06 11.51 -0.61
N ASN A 99 -4.70 10.67 0.18
CA ASN A 99 -5.75 11.06 1.13
C ASN A 99 -6.88 11.89 0.50
N GLY A 100 -7.17 11.64 -0.79
CA GLY A 100 -8.18 12.35 -1.57
C GLY A 100 -7.72 13.65 -2.23
N LEU A 101 -6.47 14.09 -1.99
CA LEU A 101 -5.86 15.23 -2.69
C LEU A 101 -5.12 14.73 -3.92
N GLN A 102 -5.35 15.36 -5.06
CA GLN A 102 -4.68 14.99 -6.31
C GLN A 102 -3.17 15.26 -6.19
N VAL A 103 -2.36 14.30 -6.62
CA VAL A 103 -0.90 14.38 -6.69
C VAL A 103 -0.49 14.38 -8.16
N SER A 104 0.37 15.32 -8.55
CA SER A 104 0.92 15.36 -9.91
C SER A 104 1.79 14.13 -10.16
N MET A 105 1.79 13.62 -11.40
CA MET A 105 2.71 12.55 -11.82
C MET A 105 4.18 12.90 -11.54
N SER A 106 4.57 14.16 -11.75
CA SER A 106 5.94 14.63 -11.48
C SER A 106 6.35 14.53 -10.01
N ASP A 107 5.36 14.51 -9.11
CA ASP A 107 5.58 14.67 -7.67
C ASP A 107 5.50 13.33 -6.92
N ILE A 108 5.09 12.24 -7.58
CA ILE A 108 4.93 10.93 -6.91
C ILE A 108 6.26 10.39 -6.35
N SER A 109 7.40 10.79 -6.93
CA SER A 109 8.73 10.40 -6.46
C SER A 109 9.24 11.22 -5.27
N SER A 110 8.60 12.35 -4.95
CA SER A 110 8.97 13.26 -3.86
C SER A 110 7.87 13.43 -2.80
N THR A 111 6.67 12.94 -3.08
CA THR A 111 5.54 12.95 -2.14
C THR A 111 5.67 11.77 -1.17
N PHE A 112 5.94 12.09 0.09
CA PHE A 112 6.06 11.10 1.16
C PHE A 112 4.70 10.57 1.61
N ILE A 113 4.69 9.31 2.05
CA ILE A 113 3.54 8.65 2.65
C ILE A 113 3.85 8.23 4.08
N MET A 114 2.79 8.09 4.88
CA MET A 114 2.83 7.64 6.25
C MET A 114 1.89 6.47 6.46
N ALA A 115 2.14 5.76 7.56
CA ALA A 115 1.18 4.88 8.21
C ALA A 115 -0.24 5.49 8.24
N GLY A 116 -1.23 4.75 7.74
CA GLY A 116 -2.64 5.18 7.65
C GLY A 116 -3.01 5.97 6.40
N ASP A 117 -2.05 6.34 5.55
CA ASP A 117 -2.34 7.04 4.31
C ASP A 117 -3.07 6.15 3.31
N LYS A 118 -3.90 6.79 2.49
CA LYS A 118 -4.61 6.17 1.37
C LYS A 118 -4.13 6.77 0.05
N ILE A 119 -3.48 5.94 -0.75
CA ILE A 119 -3.09 6.24 -2.13
C ILE A 119 -4.21 5.73 -3.04
N GLU A 120 -4.76 6.58 -3.89
CA GLU A 120 -5.73 6.17 -4.92
C GLU A 120 -5.14 6.40 -6.30
N VAL A 121 -5.32 5.42 -7.18
CA VAL A 121 -5.04 5.54 -8.61
C VAL A 121 -6.35 5.36 -9.34
N ARG A 122 -6.77 6.40 -10.05
CA ARG A 122 -8.01 6.42 -10.81
C ARG A 122 -7.71 6.40 -12.30
N LEU A 123 -8.47 5.59 -13.03
CA LEU A 123 -8.53 5.61 -14.48
C LEU A 123 -9.68 6.53 -14.87
N GLU A 124 -9.34 7.63 -15.54
CA GLU A 124 -10.25 8.67 -16.02
C GLU A 124 -10.15 8.88 -17.54
#